data_AF-A0A2M7KLX5-F1
#
_entry.id   AF-A0A2M7KLX5-F1
#
_cell.length_a   1.000
_cell.length_b   1.000
_cell.length_c   1.000
_cell.angle_alpha   90.00
_cell.angle_beta   90.00
_cell.angle_gamma   90.00
#
_symmetry.space_group_name_H-M   'P 1'
#
loop_
_entity.id
_entity.type
_entity.pdbx_description
1 polymer ?
#
loop_
_entity_poly.entity_id
_entity_poly.type
_entity_poly.pdbx_seq_one_letter_code
_entity_poly.pdbx_strand_id
1 'polypeptide(L)'
;MANADTEAFLYHFTHVPAVSRSGERGAFHGIEIPYVFGSLGKELGFRLPAEEPLSTTMGAYWVQFAKTGNPNGAGLPEWPRYQPDSDKYLEFGDAVGAKSGLYREACDLFDEIQAERRRNR
;
A
#
# COMPACT_ATOMS: atom_id res chain seq x y z
N MET A 1 21.88 3.79 6.43
CA MET A 1 21.83 2.53 5.66
C MET A 1 22.40 2.84 4.28
N ALA A 2 23.26 1.99 3.73
CA ALA A 2 23.66 2.18 2.33
C ALA A 2 22.41 2.07 1.46
N ASN A 3 22.19 3.02 0.55
CA ASN A 3 21.10 2.94 -0.43
C ASN A 3 21.30 1.65 -1.23
N ALA A 4 20.32 0.75 -1.18
CA ALA A 4 20.27 -0.36 -2.11
C ALA A 4 20.01 0.20 -3.51
N ASP A 5 20.71 -0.30 -4.53
CA ASP A 5 20.60 0.16 -5.91
C ASP A 5 19.34 -0.39 -6.62
N THR A 6 18.41 -0.96 -5.85
CA THR A 6 17.17 -1.56 -6.33
C THR A 6 16.02 -0.56 -6.25
N GLU A 7 15.23 -0.48 -7.31
CA GLU A 7 14.00 0.31 -7.30
C GLU A 7 13.01 -0.20 -6.26
N ALA A 8 12.43 0.72 -5.50
CA ALA A 8 11.41 0.44 -4.50
C ALA A 8 10.12 1.16 -4.86
N PHE A 9 8.99 0.54 -4.51
CA PHE A 9 7.65 1.09 -4.70
C PHE A 9 6.89 0.96 -3.38
N LEU A 10 6.38 2.07 -2.86
CA LEU A 10 5.67 2.14 -1.58
C LEU A 10 4.18 2.32 -1.83
N TYR A 11 3.34 1.59 -1.10
CA TYR A 11 1.89 1.83 -1.07
C TYR A 11 1.35 1.97 0.35
N HIS A 12 0.16 2.58 0.45
CA HIS A 12 -0.64 2.62 1.68
C HIS A 12 -2.09 2.22 1.36
N PHE A 13 -2.58 1.18 2.00
CA PHE A 13 -3.96 0.72 1.85
C PHE A 13 -4.84 1.40 2.91
N THR A 14 -5.84 2.16 2.46
CA THR A 14 -6.74 2.95 3.34
C THR A 14 -8.21 2.64 3.12
N HIS A 15 -8.53 1.88 2.08
CA HIS A 15 -9.90 1.50 1.75
C HIS A 15 -10.54 0.68 2.88
N VAL A 16 -11.75 1.07 3.30
CA VAL A 16 -12.48 0.37 4.35
C VAL A 16 -13.63 -0.42 3.73
N PRO A 17 -13.49 -1.76 3.59
CA PRO A 17 -14.54 -2.58 3.02
C PRO A 17 -15.80 -2.52 3.86
N ALA A 18 -16.95 -2.74 3.22
CA ALA A 18 -18.25 -2.76 3.90
C ALA A 18 -18.27 -3.67 5.14
N VAL A 19 -17.53 -4.77 5.09
CA VAL A 19 -17.40 -5.79 6.17
C VAL A 19 -16.72 -5.25 7.42
N SER A 20 -15.82 -4.29 7.25
CA SER A 20 -15.07 -3.67 8.34
C SER A 20 -15.80 -2.51 8.97
N ARG A 21 -16.79 -1.93 8.25
CA ARG A 21 -17.58 -0.78 8.73
C ARG A 21 -18.51 -1.14 9.88
N SER A 22 -19.05 -2.36 9.90
CA SER A 22 -19.93 -2.82 10.97
C SER A 22 -19.21 -3.11 12.28
N GLY A 23 -17.88 -3.33 12.24
CA GLY A 23 -17.05 -3.62 13.40
C GLY A 23 -16.07 -2.51 13.77
N GLU A 24 -16.17 -1.33 13.17
CA GLU A 24 -15.31 -0.15 13.42
C GLU A 24 -13.79 -0.41 13.25
N ARG A 25 -13.41 -1.43 12.46
CA ARG A 25 -12.00 -1.85 12.34
C ARG A 25 -11.18 -1.03 11.33
N GLY A 26 -11.84 -0.20 10.51
CA GLY A 26 -11.20 0.51 9.42
C GLY A 26 -10.48 -0.43 8.43
N ALA A 27 -9.40 0.07 7.83
CA ALA A 27 -8.47 -0.71 7.01
C ALA A 27 -7.47 -1.47 7.91
N PHE A 28 -7.94 -2.55 8.52
CA PHE A 28 -7.15 -3.30 9.50
C PHE A 28 -6.07 -4.18 8.86
N HIS A 29 -5.11 -4.62 9.66
CA HIS A 29 -3.99 -5.44 9.19
C HIS A 29 -4.43 -6.71 8.43
N GLY A 30 -3.97 -6.86 7.19
CA GLY A 30 -4.21 -8.03 6.34
C GLY A 30 -5.51 -7.96 5.52
N ILE A 31 -6.31 -6.91 5.66
CA ILE A 31 -7.58 -6.77 4.92
C ILE A 31 -7.38 -6.54 3.41
N GLU A 32 -6.17 -6.15 2.99
CA GLU A 32 -5.79 -5.95 1.60
C GLU A 32 -5.48 -7.25 0.86
N ILE A 33 -5.16 -8.33 1.59
CA ILE A 33 -4.74 -9.62 1.01
C ILE A 33 -5.76 -10.14 -0.01
N PRO A 34 -7.08 -10.20 0.29
CA PRO A 34 -8.05 -10.71 -0.68
C PRO A 34 -8.19 -9.86 -1.95
N TYR A 35 -7.81 -8.58 -1.91
CA TYR A 35 -7.81 -7.70 -3.07
C TYR A 35 -6.64 -8.01 -4.00
N VAL A 36 -5.45 -8.26 -3.44
CA VAL A 36 -4.26 -8.63 -4.23
C VAL A 36 -4.49 -9.95 -4.96
N PHE A 37 -5.14 -10.92 -4.31
CA PHE A 37 -5.34 -12.27 -4.85
C PHE A 37 -6.65 -12.47 -5.62
N GLY A 38 -7.52 -11.46 -5.71
CA GLY A 38 -8.84 -11.62 -6.31
C GLY A 38 -9.72 -12.66 -5.59
N SER A 39 -9.52 -12.83 -4.28
CA SER A 39 -10.12 -13.89 -3.47
C SER A 39 -11.19 -13.37 -2.50
N LEU A 40 -11.66 -12.13 -2.67
CA LEU A 40 -12.68 -11.46 -1.84
C LEU A 40 -13.83 -12.37 -1.42
N GLY A 41 -14.46 -13.09 -2.36
CA GLY A 41 -15.59 -13.98 -2.06
C GLY A 41 -15.23 -15.22 -1.24
N LYS A 42 -14.01 -15.73 -1.38
CA LYS A 42 -13.53 -16.93 -0.68
C LYS A 42 -13.03 -16.61 0.72
N GLU A 43 -12.26 -15.54 0.86
CA GLU A 43 -11.58 -15.20 2.12
C GLU A 43 -12.47 -14.38 3.07
N LEU A 44 -13.42 -13.61 2.54
CA LEU A 44 -14.36 -12.84 3.37
C LEU A 44 -15.68 -13.59 3.62
N GLY A 45 -15.87 -14.76 2.98
CA GLY A 45 -17.04 -15.63 3.21
C GLY A 45 -18.33 -15.18 2.53
N PHE A 46 -18.29 -14.10 1.76
CA PHE A 46 -19.40 -13.61 0.94
C PHE A 46 -18.89 -12.72 -0.19
N ARG A 47 -19.67 -12.63 -1.27
CA ARG A 47 -19.30 -11.85 -2.45
C ARG A 47 -19.44 -10.36 -2.15
N LEU A 48 -18.46 -9.58 -2.59
CA LEU A 48 -18.42 -8.13 -2.42
C LEU A 48 -18.24 -7.43 -3.78
N PRO A 49 -19.31 -7.32 -4.61
CA PRO A 49 -19.21 -6.78 -5.96
C PRO A 49 -18.66 -5.35 -6.01
N ALA A 50 -18.92 -4.54 -4.98
CA ALA A 50 -18.43 -3.16 -4.87
C ALA A 50 -16.90 -3.08 -4.72
N GLU A 51 -16.26 -4.16 -4.27
CA GLU A 51 -14.82 -4.21 -3.97
C GLU A 51 -14.01 -4.78 -5.15
N GLU A 52 -14.68 -5.40 -6.13
CA GLU A 52 -14.08 -6.01 -7.32
C GLU A 52 -13.27 -5.03 -8.19
N PRO A 53 -13.69 -3.77 -8.40
CA PRO A 53 -12.89 -2.81 -9.19
C PRO A 53 -11.53 -2.51 -8.55
N LEU A 54 -11.49 -2.35 -7.23
CA LEU A 54 -10.24 -2.13 -6.49
C LEU A 54 -9.35 -3.38 -6.53
N SER A 55 -9.94 -4.55 -6.32
CA SER A 55 -9.27 -5.86 -6.42
C SER A 55 -8.65 -6.07 -7.80
N THR A 56 -9.39 -5.77 -8.87
CA THR A 56 -8.89 -5.85 -10.26
C THR A 56 -7.71 -4.90 -10.48
N THR A 57 -7.81 -3.67 -9.94
CA THR A 57 -6.75 -2.66 -10.03
C THR A 57 -5.48 -3.11 -9.31
N MET A 58 -5.60 -3.62 -8.08
CA MET A 58 -4.47 -4.17 -7.32
C MET A 58 -3.86 -5.38 -8.05
N GLY A 59 -4.67 -6.34 -8.49
CA GLY A 59 -4.18 -7.48 -9.25
C GLY A 59 -3.36 -7.06 -10.49
N ALA A 60 -3.79 -6.02 -11.22
CA ALA A 60 -3.07 -5.50 -12.37
C ALA A 60 -1.67 -4.96 -12.01
N TYR A 61 -1.54 -4.16 -10.95
CA TYR A 61 -0.24 -3.67 -10.47
C TYR A 61 0.69 -4.81 -10.06
N TRP A 62 0.19 -5.78 -9.28
CA TRP A 62 1.03 -6.90 -8.80
C TRP A 62 1.49 -7.81 -9.94
N VAL A 63 0.62 -8.09 -10.91
CA VAL A 63 0.98 -8.86 -12.12
C VAL A 63 2.04 -8.12 -12.94
N GLN A 64 1.89 -6.81 -13.09
CA GLN A 64 2.80 -5.99 -13.88
C GLN A 64 4.18 -5.86 -13.21
N PHE A 65 4.19 -5.70 -11.88
CA PHE A 65 5.41 -5.73 -11.08
C PHE A 65 6.12 -7.09 -11.18
N ALA A 66 5.38 -8.20 -11.03
CA ALA A 66 5.96 -9.54 -11.14
C ALA A 66 6.55 -9.83 -12.53
N LYS A 67 5.96 -9.25 -13.60
CA LYS A 67 6.44 -9.41 -14.98
C LYS A 67 7.69 -8.59 -15.28
N THR A 68 7.79 -7.37 -14.74
CA THR A 68 8.71 -6.35 -15.27
C THR A 68 9.58 -5.64 -14.23
N GLY A 69 9.27 -5.79 -12.94
CA GLY A 69 9.86 -4.99 -11.86
C GLY A 69 9.28 -3.58 -11.74
N ASN A 70 8.45 -3.13 -12.69
CA ASN A 70 7.73 -1.85 -12.64
C ASN A 70 6.23 -2.14 -12.54
N PRO A 71 5.50 -1.60 -11.54
CA PRO A 71 4.07 -1.89 -11.38
C PRO A 71 3.19 -1.17 -12.41
N ASN A 72 3.70 -0.15 -13.12
CA ASN A 72 2.91 0.72 -13.99
C ASN A 72 2.49 0.03 -15.30
N GLY A 73 1.26 0.31 -15.74
CA GLY A 73 0.66 -0.23 -16.96
C GLY A 73 -0.43 0.69 -17.51
N ALA A 74 -0.89 0.40 -18.73
CA ALA A 74 -1.91 1.22 -19.40
C ALA A 74 -3.22 1.24 -18.61
N GLY A 75 -3.81 2.43 -18.43
CA GLY A 75 -5.09 2.62 -17.74
C GLY A 75 -5.01 2.60 -16.20
N LEU A 76 -3.82 2.43 -15.62
CA LEU A 76 -3.61 2.53 -14.18
C LEU A 76 -3.12 3.93 -13.80
N PRO A 77 -3.51 4.47 -12.64
CA PRO A 77 -2.83 5.61 -12.04
C PRO A 77 -1.32 5.35 -11.91
N GLU A 78 -0.51 6.39 -11.99
CA GLU A 78 0.94 6.22 -11.83
C GLU A 78 1.27 5.83 -10.38
N TRP A 79 1.99 4.72 -10.22
CA TRP A 79 2.66 4.33 -8.99
C TRP A 79 4.12 4.82 -9.05
N PRO A 80 4.44 5.93 -8.36
CA PRO A 80 5.77 6.51 -8.42
C PRO A 80 6.80 5.59 -7.77
N ARG A 81 7.99 5.54 -8.36
CA ARG A 81 9.18 4.96 -7.72
C ARG A 81 9.45 5.72 -6.42
N TYR A 82 9.63 4.99 -5.32
CA TYR A 82 9.96 5.58 -4.04
C TYR A 82 11.36 6.19 -4.08
N GLN A 83 11.48 7.45 -3.65
CA GLN A 83 12.72 8.16 -3.45
C GLN A 83 12.65 8.90 -2.11
N PRO A 84 13.66 8.78 -1.21
CA PRO A 84 13.63 9.41 0.11
C PRO A 84 13.27 10.91 0.06
N ASP A 85 13.83 11.65 -0.90
CA ASP A 85 13.61 13.10 -1.01
C ASP A 85 12.16 13.46 -1.36
N SER A 86 11.50 12.63 -2.17
CA SER A 86 10.12 12.87 -2.62
C SER A 86 9.08 12.19 -1.75
N ASP A 87 9.46 11.07 -1.12
CA ASP A 87 8.65 10.27 -0.20
C ASP A 87 7.25 9.96 -0.76
N LYS A 88 7.22 9.64 -2.06
CA LYS A 88 5.99 9.36 -2.78
C LYS A 88 5.58 7.91 -2.62
N TYR A 89 4.28 7.69 -2.55
CA TYR A 89 3.66 6.37 -2.45
C TYR A 89 2.35 6.33 -3.25
N LEU A 90 1.86 5.14 -3.55
CA LEU A 90 0.51 4.94 -4.10
C LEU A 90 -0.48 4.65 -2.97
N GLU A 91 -1.59 5.37 -2.92
CA GLU A 91 -2.68 5.05 -2.00
C GLU A 91 -3.72 4.16 -2.69
N PHE A 92 -4.10 3.08 -2.02
CA PHE A 92 -5.28 2.27 -2.35
C PHE A 92 -6.41 2.62 -1.36
N GLY A 93 -7.12 3.71 -1.65
CA GLY A 93 -8.29 4.18 -0.90
C GLY A 93 -9.57 4.13 -1.73
N ASP A 94 -10.55 4.97 -1.38
CA ASP A 94 -11.76 5.18 -2.20
C ASP A 94 -11.42 5.66 -3.63
N ALA A 95 -10.28 6.34 -3.77
CA ALA A 95 -9.63 6.61 -5.03
C ALA A 95 -8.18 6.10 -4.99
N VAL A 96 -7.72 5.53 -6.10
CA VAL A 96 -6.33 5.10 -6.26
C VAL A 96 -5.50 6.25 -6.81
N GLY A 97 -4.39 6.59 -6.17
CA GLY A 97 -3.55 7.70 -6.65
C GLY A 97 -2.29 7.95 -5.84
N ALA A 98 -1.35 8.66 -6.45
CA ALA A 98 -0.08 9.01 -5.83
C ALA A 98 -0.27 10.07 -4.73
N LYS A 99 0.42 9.87 -3.61
CA LYS A 99 0.53 10.80 -2.48
C LYS A 99 1.99 10.90 -2.03
N SER A 100 2.27 11.75 -1.05
CA SER A 100 3.61 11.94 -0.48
C SER A 100 3.55 12.19 1.02
N GLY A 101 4.62 11.90 1.75
CA GLY A 101 4.69 12.26 3.17
C GLY A 101 4.05 11.24 4.11
N LEU A 102 4.16 9.94 3.83
CA LEU A 102 3.45 8.91 4.59
C LEU A 102 3.94 8.86 6.04
N TYR A 103 3.14 9.41 6.96
CA TYR A 103 3.46 9.51 8.39
C TYR A 103 4.84 10.12 8.70
N ARG A 104 5.35 11.00 7.82
CA ARG A 104 6.73 11.48 7.86
C ARG A 104 7.18 11.93 9.25
N GLU A 105 6.45 12.87 9.86
CA GLU A 105 6.80 13.42 11.18
C GLU A 105 6.89 12.36 12.28
N ALA A 106 5.97 11.38 12.26
CA ALA A 106 5.98 10.30 13.24
C ALA A 106 7.15 9.34 12.99
N CYS A 107 7.43 8.99 11.73
CA CYS A 107 8.57 8.16 11.36
C CYS A 107 9.89 8.83 11.72
N ASP A 108 10.05 10.12 11.42
CA ASP A 108 11.24 10.91 11.75
C ASP A 108 11.50 10.89 13.27
N LEU A 109 10.45 11.12 14.08
CA LEU A 109 10.55 11.03 15.54
C LEU A 109 10.99 9.64 16.01
N PHE A 110 10.42 8.56 15.46
CA PHE A 110 10.81 7.20 15.82
C PHE A 110 12.26 6.90 15.45
N ASP A 111 12.72 7.36 14.29
CA ASP A 111 14.11 7.19 13.85
C ASP A 111 15.10 7.92 14.75
N GLU A 112 14.77 9.15 15.18
CA GLU A 112 15.55 9.92 16.14
C GLU A 112 15.69 9.19 17.49
N ILE A 113 14.57 8.74 18.06
CA ILE A 113 14.54 7.99 19.33
C ILE A 113 15.39 6.72 19.23
N GLN A 114 15.28 5.99 18.12
CA GLN A 114 16.02 4.74 17.94
C GLN A 114 17.52 5.00 17.71
N ALA A 115 17.87 6.10 17.04
CA ALA A 115 19.26 6.51 16.88
C ALA A 115 19.89 6.90 18.23
N GLU A 116 19.17 7.62 19.08
CA GLU A 116 19.62 7.95 20.43
C GLU A 116 19.86 6.70 21.30
N ARG A 117 18.90 5.77 21.31
CA ARG A 117 19.02 4.50 22.04
C ARG A 117 20.22 3.67 21.61
N ARG A 118 20.59 3.69 20.33
CA ARG A 118 21.79 2.99 19.81
C ARG A 118 23.10 3.66 20.22
N ARG A 119 23.12 4.99 20.38
CA ARG A 119 24.31 5.73 20.83
C ARG A 119 24.59 5.56 22.33
N ASN A 120 23.54 5.33 23.12
CA ASN A 120 23.62 5.22 24.58
C ASN A 120 23.73 3.75 25.07
N ARG A 121 24.01 2.81 24.16
CA ARG A 121 24.38 1.42 24.47
C ARG A 121 25.87 1.23 24.26
#